data_AF-A0A1B6HHZ8-F1
#
_entry.id   AF-A0A1B6HHZ8-F1
#
_cell.length_a   1.000
_cell.length_b   1.000
_cell.length_c   1.000
_cell.angle_alpha   90.00
_cell.angle_beta   90.00
_cell.angle_gamma   90.00
#
_symmetry.space_group_name_H-M   'P 1'
#
loop_
_entity.id
_entity.type
_entity.pdbx_description
1 polymer ?
#
loop_
_entity_poly.entity_id
_entity_poly.type
_entity_poly.pdbx_seq_one_letter_code
_entity_poly.pdbx_strand_id
1 'polypeptide(L)'
;MDHISEKIIEVFEREIDRELAERMVTVSTISDNIKICQKQLDRLRKEAVVKFYTNPCQNSETEQPSIHPAVKKLIGKRPAVTDSTQQYLNSTASEWKRETRKRHQKKHSTTFLKHKSKNSDKPDEETSVTNENVVRPCYIPPTIPGNPQENSTLRGNTKKMHMRVLVGNLAQRLDTVGEDGATHKWMVYVRSAPGSLEIEQQVASVCFYLHPTYKPHNIVTAPYPPFTLNRRGWGEFPLRVELSFKNNLNKPADIIHNINLNGSISGHHTRSSETYLDLWLYPNGE
;
A
#
# COMPACT_ATOMS: atom_id res chain seq x y z
N MET A 1 -20.65 -51.32 -14.71
CA MET A 1 -20.91 -50.95 -13.29
C MET A 1 -21.67 -49.62 -13.17
N ASP A 2 -22.09 -49.06 -14.30
CA ASP A 2 -21.95 -47.61 -14.51
C ASP A 2 -23.16 -46.87 -13.94
N HIS A 3 -24.31 -47.55 -13.92
CA HIS A 3 -25.57 -47.12 -13.30
C HIS A 3 -25.48 -46.97 -11.76
N ILE A 4 -24.49 -47.60 -11.10
CA ILE A 4 -24.25 -47.39 -9.66
C ILE A 4 -23.48 -46.09 -9.46
N SER A 5 -22.43 -45.84 -10.24
CA SER A 5 -21.70 -44.56 -10.24
C SER A 5 -22.59 -43.38 -10.65
N GLU A 6 -23.44 -43.54 -11.65
CA GLU A 6 -24.43 -42.56 -12.10
C GLU A 6 -25.37 -42.14 -10.96
N LYS A 7 -25.94 -43.11 -10.23
CA LYS A 7 -26.77 -42.83 -9.04
C LYS A 7 -26.00 -42.20 -7.88
N ILE A 8 -24.72 -42.52 -7.70
CA ILE A 8 -23.88 -41.87 -6.68
C ILE A 8 -23.62 -40.40 -7.05
N ILE A 9 -23.36 -40.10 -8.33
CA ILE A 9 -23.20 -38.73 -8.83
C ILE A 9 -24.51 -37.95 -8.65
N GLU A 10 -25.65 -38.49 -9.09
CA GLU A 10 -26.97 -37.82 -8.97
C GLU A 10 -27.33 -37.53 -7.49
N VAL A 11 -26.97 -38.42 -6.56
CA VAL A 11 -27.15 -38.18 -5.12
C VAL A 11 -26.22 -37.09 -4.59
N PHE A 12 -24.97 -37.04 -5.06
CA PHE A 12 -23.96 -36.08 -4.62
C PHE A 12 -24.24 -34.66 -5.17
N GLU A 13 -24.63 -34.55 -6.45
CA GLU A 13 -25.05 -33.28 -7.07
C GLU A 13 -26.27 -32.68 -6.35
N ARG A 14 -27.29 -33.51 -6.08
CA ARG A 14 -28.50 -33.10 -5.35
C ARG A 14 -28.21 -32.64 -3.92
N GLU A 15 -27.18 -33.18 -3.28
CA GLU A 15 -26.72 -32.77 -1.95
C GLU A 15 -25.94 -31.45 -2.01
N ILE A 16 -25.07 -31.27 -3.02
CA ILE A 16 -24.38 -30.00 -3.27
C ILE A 16 -25.39 -28.87 -3.55
N ASP A 17 -26.39 -29.09 -4.40
CA ASP A 17 -27.43 -28.10 -4.69
C ASP A 17 -28.24 -27.74 -3.44
N ARG A 18 -28.52 -28.73 -2.57
CA ARG A 18 -29.20 -28.52 -1.29
C ARG A 18 -28.39 -27.62 -0.36
N GLU A 19 -27.11 -27.94 -0.13
CA GLU A 19 -26.27 -27.09 0.71
C GLU A 19 -26.08 -25.71 0.07
N LEU A 20 -25.81 -25.62 -1.24
CA LEU A 20 -25.62 -24.36 -1.94
C LEU A 20 -26.82 -23.43 -1.79
N ALA A 21 -28.04 -23.94 -1.87
CA ALA A 21 -29.27 -23.18 -1.63
C ALA A 21 -29.35 -22.64 -0.19
N GLU A 22 -29.05 -23.46 0.83
CA GLU A 22 -29.04 -23.04 2.24
C GLU A 22 -27.97 -21.97 2.51
N ARG A 23 -26.76 -22.13 1.94
CA ARG A 23 -25.69 -21.14 2.02
C ARG A 23 -26.07 -19.85 1.30
N MET A 24 -26.71 -19.91 0.14
CA MET A 24 -27.19 -18.72 -0.59
C MET A 24 -28.23 -17.91 0.19
N VAL A 25 -29.23 -18.57 0.79
CA VAL A 25 -30.21 -17.91 1.68
C VAL A 25 -29.49 -17.21 2.84
N THR A 26 -28.59 -17.92 3.52
CA THR A 26 -27.78 -17.39 4.64
C THR A 26 -26.99 -16.14 4.22
N VAL A 27 -26.32 -16.17 3.07
CA VAL A 27 -25.55 -15.04 2.53
C VAL A 27 -26.46 -13.86 2.17
N SER A 28 -27.67 -14.10 1.64
CA SER A 28 -28.65 -13.03 1.39
C SER A 28 -29.07 -12.35 2.70
N THR A 29 -29.44 -13.13 3.73
CA THR A 29 -29.82 -12.58 5.04
C THR A 29 -28.70 -11.74 5.67
N ILE A 30 -27.44 -12.17 5.56
CA ILE A 30 -26.28 -11.39 6.02
C ILE A 30 -26.16 -10.08 5.21
N SER A 31 -26.31 -10.13 3.88
CA SER A 31 -26.28 -8.96 3.00
C SER A 31 -27.35 -7.93 3.37
N ASP A 32 -28.58 -8.38 3.64
CA ASP A 32 -29.69 -7.49 4.01
C ASP A 32 -29.54 -6.92 5.43
N ASN A 33 -29.04 -7.70 6.38
CA ASN A 33 -28.68 -7.20 7.71
C ASN A 33 -27.60 -6.10 7.63
N ILE A 34 -26.58 -6.26 6.78
CA ILE A 34 -25.56 -5.23 6.55
C ILE A 34 -26.18 -3.94 5.99
N LYS A 35 -27.10 -4.02 5.03
CA LYS A 35 -27.82 -2.85 4.47
C LYS A 35 -28.65 -2.14 5.55
N ILE A 36 -29.30 -2.89 6.44
CA ILE A 36 -30.08 -2.35 7.58
C ILE A 36 -29.15 -1.59 8.54
N CYS A 37 -28.03 -2.19 8.95
CA CYS A 37 -27.04 -1.56 9.82
C CYS A 37 -26.45 -0.29 9.19
N GLN A 38 -26.11 -0.31 7.90
CA GLN A 38 -25.64 0.87 7.16
C GLN A 38 -26.68 2.00 7.19
N LYS A 39 -27.96 1.70 6.91
CA LYS A 39 -29.07 2.67 6.94
C LYS A 39 -29.30 3.26 8.34
N GLN A 40 -29.12 2.47 9.40
CA GLN A 40 -29.17 2.94 10.79
C GLN A 40 -27.98 3.85 11.13
N LEU A 41 -26.76 3.47 10.75
CA LEU A 41 -25.55 4.27 10.95
C LEU A 41 -25.62 5.61 10.21
N ASP A 42 -26.10 5.64 8.97
CA ASP A 42 -26.30 6.89 8.22
C ASP A 42 -27.37 7.79 8.83
N ARG A 43 -28.41 7.22 9.45
CA ARG A 43 -29.39 8.00 10.23
C ARG A 43 -28.75 8.61 11.47
N LEU A 44 -28.05 7.81 12.28
CA LEU A 44 -27.37 8.28 13.49
C LEU A 44 -26.29 9.32 13.16
N ARG A 45 -25.55 9.13 12.06
CA ARG A 45 -24.59 10.11 11.51
C ARG A 45 -25.28 11.42 11.16
N LYS A 46 -26.43 11.39 10.47
CA LYS A 46 -27.21 12.60 10.16
C LYS A 46 -27.67 13.31 11.43
N GLU A 47 -28.24 12.58 12.39
CA GLU A 47 -28.71 13.17 13.66
C GLU A 47 -27.56 13.74 14.51
N ALA A 48 -26.38 13.09 14.53
CA ALA A 48 -25.18 13.59 15.21
C ALA A 48 -24.58 14.83 14.52
N VAL A 49 -24.48 14.82 13.18
CA VAL A 49 -24.00 15.97 12.39
C VAL A 49 -24.96 17.15 12.53
N VAL A 50 -26.27 16.92 12.50
CA VAL A 50 -27.28 17.96 12.80
C VAL A 50 -27.04 18.53 14.19
N LYS A 51 -27.03 17.71 15.25
CA LYS A 51 -26.78 18.19 16.63
C LYS A 51 -25.51 19.03 16.77
N PHE A 52 -24.41 18.62 16.12
CA PHE A 52 -23.15 19.34 16.15
C PHE A 52 -23.22 20.73 15.49
N TYR A 53 -23.89 20.86 14.34
CA TYR A 53 -23.99 22.14 13.63
C TYR A 53 -25.19 23.00 14.03
N THR A 54 -26.27 22.44 14.60
CA THR A 54 -27.43 23.21 15.09
C THR A 54 -27.27 23.74 16.51
N ASN A 55 -26.29 23.26 17.29
CA ASN A 55 -26.04 23.73 18.65
C ASN A 55 -24.66 24.40 18.84
N PRO A 56 -24.34 25.48 18.10
CA PRO A 56 -23.03 26.13 18.15
C PRO A 56 -22.77 26.96 19.43
N CYS A 57 -23.66 26.92 20.43
CA CYS A 57 -23.61 27.82 21.59
C CYS A 57 -24.08 27.21 22.94
N GLN A 58 -24.02 25.89 23.11
CA GLN A 58 -24.04 25.27 24.45
C GLN A 58 -23.08 24.08 24.52
N ASN A 59 -21.86 24.37 24.97
CA ASN A 59 -20.92 23.47 25.66
C ASN A 59 -19.76 24.32 26.21
N SER A 60 -19.98 24.96 27.35
CA SER A 60 -18.88 25.27 28.26
C SER A 60 -18.28 23.96 28.77
N GLU A 61 -16.98 23.96 29.09
CA GLU A 61 -16.30 22.81 29.73
C GLU A 61 -16.19 21.53 28.87
N THR A 62 -15.73 21.68 27.62
CA THR A 62 -14.76 20.74 27.05
C THR A 62 -13.90 21.45 26.00
N GLU A 63 -12.59 21.36 26.11
CA GLU A 63 -11.67 22.06 25.21
C GLU A 63 -11.69 21.43 23.80
N GLN A 64 -12.44 22.02 22.88
CA GLN A 64 -12.15 21.81 21.46
C GLN A 64 -10.76 22.38 21.15
N PRO A 65 -9.89 21.66 20.42
CA PRO A 65 -8.61 22.21 19.99
C PRO A 65 -8.85 23.43 19.09
N SER A 66 -8.60 24.62 19.65
CA SER A 66 -8.79 25.91 18.98
C SER A 66 -8.15 25.88 17.60
N ILE A 67 -8.97 26.11 16.56
CA ILE A 67 -8.54 26.02 15.16
C ILE A 67 -7.27 26.85 14.98
N HIS A 68 -6.18 26.16 14.61
CA HIS A 68 -4.82 26.69 14.69
C HIS A 68 -4.72 28.09 14.05
N PRO A 69 -4.02 29.08 14.67
CA PRO A 69 -4.12 30.49 14.28
C PRO A 69 -3.86 30.81 12.80
N ALA A 70 -3.07 29.96 12.11
CA ALA A 70 -2.86 30.04 10.67
C ALA A 70 -4.14 29.79 9.83
N VAL A 71 -4.97 28.83 10.23
CA VAL A 71 -6.18 28.40 9.50
C VAL A 71 -7.39 29.27 9.85
N LYS A 72 -7.46 29.77 11.10
CA LYS A 72 -8.56 30.64 11.59
C LYS A 72 -8.78 31.89 10.73
N LYS A 73 -7.77 32.37 9.98
CA LYS A 73 -7.85 33.52 9.07
C LYS A 73 -8.43 33.22 7.67
N LEU A 74 -8.67 31.96 7.35
CA LEU A 74 -9.19 31.47 6.05
C LEU A 74 -10.66 31.04 6.11
N ILE A 75 -11.15 30.66 7.30
CA ILE A 75 -12.56 30.29 7.51
C ILE A 75 -13.46 31.51 7.23
N GLY A 76 -14.60 31.26 6.57
CA GLY A 76 -15.54 32.30 6.14
C GLY A 76 -15.13 33.06 4.87
N LYS A 77 -13.87 32.98 4.43
CA LYS A 77 -13.41 33.64 3.19
C LYS A 77 -13.64 32.75 1.98
N ARG A 78 -14.85 32.83 1.42
CA ARG A 78 -15.12 32.39 0.05
C ARG A 78 -14.18 33.16 -0.89
N PRO A 79 -13.55 32.53 -1.91
CA PRO A 79 -12.78 33.26 -2.90
C PRO A 79 -13.62 34.35 -3.55
N ALA A 80 -13.08 35.56 -3.68
CA ALA A 80 -13.75 36.62 -4.42
C ALA A 80 -13.81 36.23 -5.89
N VAL A 81 -15.01 35.96 -6.40
CA VAL A 81 -15.22 35.66 -7.82
C VAL A 81 -15.06 36.96 -8.60
N THR A 82 -13.91 37.12 -9.23
CA THR A 82 -13.69 38.15 -10.26
C THR A 82 -14.09 37.60 -11.63
N ASP A 83 -14.57 38.47 -12.52
CA ASP A 83 -15.17 38.08 -13.82
C ASP A 83 -14.28 37.22 -14.74
N SER A 84 -12.95 37.25 -14.52
CA SER A 84 -11.99 36.40 -15.23
C SER A 84 -12.29 34.89 -15.16
N THR A 85 -13.13 34.46 -14.22
CA THR A 85 -13.46 33.04 -14.01
C THR A 85 -14.38 32.45 -15.09
N GLN A 86 -15.16 33.27 -15.82
CA GLN A 86 -16.10 32.75 -16.84
C GLN A 86 -15.45 32.43 -18.19
N GLN A 87 -14.32 33.06 -18.55
CA GLN A 87 -13.68 32.82 -19.87
C GLN A 87 -12.79 31.56 -19.90
N TYR A 88 -12.22 31.15 -18.77
CA TYR A 88 -11.28 30.03 -18.72
C TYR A 88 -11.91 28.62 -18.81
N LEU A 89 -13.25 28.51 -18.73
CA LEU A 89 -13.95 27.25 -18.99
C LEU A 89 -14.28 27.03 -20.48
N ASN A 90 -14.26 28.07 -21.30
CA ASN A 90 -14.75 28.03 -22.68
C ASN A 90 -13.66 28.18 -23.76
N SER A 91 -12.41 28.48 -23.39
CA SER A 91 -11.33 28.77 -24.36
C SER A 91 -10.13 27.80 -24.32
N THR A 92 -10.17 26.74 -23.51
CA THR A 92 -9.18 25.63 -23.58
C THR A 92 -9.57 24.57 -24.62
N ALA A 93 -10.12 25.02 -25.75
CA ALA A 93 -10.50 24.19 -26.90
C ALA A 93 -9.70 24.53 -28.17
N SER A 94 -8.90 25.60 -28.15
CA SER A 94 -8.25 26.18 -29.32
C SER A 94 -6.84 26.67 -29.02
N GLU A 95 -5.87 26.12 -29.76
CA GLU A 95 -4.57 26.73 -30.08
C GLU A 95 -3.64 27.02 -28.88
N TRP A 96 -2.61 26.21 -28.61
CA TRP A 96 -1.63 25.70 -29.58
C TRP A 96 -1.32 26.75 -30.66
N LYS A 97 -0.63 27.83 -30.30
CA LYS A 97 0.26 28.60 -31.19
C LYS A 97 1.08 29.64 -30.41
N ARG A 98 2.39 29.37 -30.34
CA ARG A 98 3.49 30.36 -30.22
C ARG A 98 3.55 31.17 -28.92
N GLU A 99 4.56 30.98 -28.08
CA GLU A 99 5.92 31.50 -28.29
C GLU A 99 5.95 33.03 -28.34
N THR A 100 6.18 33.68 -27.18
CA THR A 100 7.39 34.51 -26.98
C THR A 100 7.57 35.07 -25.57
N ARG A 101 8.85 35.14 -25.16
CA ARG A 101 9.48 36.21 -24.34
C ARG A 101 9.00 36.47 -22.90
N LYS A 102 9.82 35.97 -21.97
CA LYS A 102 10.47 36.77 -20.89
C LYS A 102 9.55 37.61 -19.98
N ARG A 103 8.94 36.93 -19.00
CA ARG A 103 8.57 37.52 -17.69
C ARG A 103 9.87 37.87 -16.90
N HIS A 104 9.80 38.90 -16.04
CA HIS A 104 10.80 39.47 -15.09
C HIS A 104 11.10 40.96 -15.38
N GLN A 105 11.12 41.89 -14.42
CA GLN A 105 10.64 41.85 -13.03
C GLN A 105 10.57 43.29 -12.45
N LYS A 106 9.53 43.63 -11.68
CA LYS A 106 9.55 44.38 -10.38
C LYS A 106 8.21 45.07 -10.06
N LYS A 107 7.97 45.26 -8.76
CA LYS A 107 7.12 46.32 -8.21
C LYS A 107 7.94 47.15 -7.21
N HIS A 108 7.51 48.39 -7.02
CA HIS A 108 7.76 49.43 -6.00
C HIS A 108 8.43 49.01 -4.67
N SER A 109 9.07 49.89 -3.91
CA SER A 109 8.85 51.34 -3.67
C SER A 109 10.18 52.03 -3.26
N THR A 110 10.35 53.33 -2.97
CA THR A 110 9.49 54.39 -2.36
C THR A 110 9.64 55.78 -3.03
N THR A 111 9.32 56.89 -2.33
CA THR A 111 8.77 58.15 -2.87
C THR A 111 9.56 59.43 -2.59
N PHE A 112 9.43 60.40 -3.51
CA PHE A 112 9.55 61.88 -3.37
C PHE A 112 10.83 62.53 -2.80
N LEU A 113 11.58 63.25 -3.66
CA LEU A 113 11.57 64.74 -3.72
C LEU A 113 12.37 65.27 -4.96
N LYS A 114 12.72 66.57 -5.03
CA LYS A 114 12.74 67.33 -6.31
C LYS A 114 13.96 68.25 -6.52
N HIS A 115 14.33 68.45 -7.79
CA HIS A 115 15.13 69.55 -8.42
C HIS A 115 16.68 69.54 -8.42
N LYS A 116 17.23 69.73 -9.64
CA LYS A 116 18.43 70.54 -10.03
C LYS A 116 19.84 70.07 -9.56
N SER A 117 20.95 70.35 -10.26
CA SER A 117 21.21 70.73 -11.67
C SER A 117 22.74 70.74 -11.95
N LYS A 118 23.15 70.53 -13.21
CA LYS A 118 24.48 70.84 -13.83
C LYS A 118 25.73 69.99 -13.46
N ASN A 119 26.55 69.76 -14.50
CA ASN A 119 28.00 69.98 -14.67
C ASN A 119 28.99 69.85 -13.47
N SER A 120 30.24 69.37 -13.64
CA SER A 120 30.95 68.79 -14.81
C SER A 120 32.31 68.17 -14.39
N ASP A 121 33.04 67.64 -15.39
CA ASP A 121 34.51 67.46 -15.43
C ASP A 121 35.18 66.32 -14.62
N LYS A 122 36.48 66.13 -14.91
CA LYS A 122 37.45 65.14 -14.39
C LYS A 122 38.69 65.93 -13.84
N PRO A 123 39.89 65.35 -13.56
CA PRO A 123 40.35 63.95 -13.47
C PRO A 123 41.17 63.67 -12.18
N ASP A 124 42.22 62.83 -12.28
CA ASP A 124 43.43 62.71 -11.43
C ASP A 124 43.26 61.92 -10.11
N GLU A 125 43.88 60.74 -9.97
CA GLU A 125 45.23 60.42 -9.41
C GLU A 125 45.26 60.40 -7.85
N GLU A 126 45.95 59.50 -7.15
CA GLU A 126 47.02 58.55 -7.54
C GLU A 126 47.11 57.31 -6.59
N THR A 127 47.88 56.30 -7.01
CA THR A 127 48.71 55.38 -6.17
C THR A 127 48.09 54.28 -5.26
N SER A 128 48.84 53.17 -5.21
CA SER A 128 48.65 51.85 -4.59
C SER A 128 48.70 51.81 -3.04
N VAL A 129 48.45 50.72 -2.31
CA VAL A 129 48.36 49.25 -2.63
C VAL A 129 47.05 48.65 -2.02
N THR A 130 46.80 47.36 -1.64
CA THR A 130 47.61 46.15 -1.35
C THR A 130 46.79 44.87 -1.65
N ASN A 131 47.43 43.69 -1.69
CA ASN A 131 46.75 42.39 -1.84
C ASN A 131 46.21 41.83 -0.51
N GLU A 132 44.96 41.36 -0.49
CA GLU A 132 44.58 40.07 0.10
C GLU A 132 43.44 39.43 -0.72
N ASN A 133 43.77 38.42 -1.54
CA ASN A 133 42.79 37.70 -2.34
C ASN A 133 42.04 36.66 -1.50
N VAL A 134 41.06 37.10 -0.72
CA VAL A 134 40.07 36.21 -0.08
C VAL A 134 39.15 35.64 -1.17
N VAL A 135 39.58 34.55 -1.80
CA VAL A 135 38.81 33.82 -2.83
C VAL A 135 37.56 33.22 -2.20
N ARG A 136 36.46 33.98 -2.24
CA ARG A 136 35.14 33.50 -1.85
C ARG A 136 34.73 32.38 -2.83
N PRO A 137 34.34 31.18 -2.36
CA PRO A 137 33.90 30.12 -3.25
C PRO A 137 32.59 30.54 -3.94
N CYS A 138 32.71 30.94 -5.21
CA CYS A 138 31.55 31.31 -6.02
C CYS A 138 30.85 30.05 -6.54
N TYR A 139 29.52 30.00 -6.42
CA TYR A 139 28.73 28.87 -6.91
C TYR A 139 28.78 28.83 -8.45
N ILE A 140 29.34 27.76 -8.99
CA ILE A 140 29.30 27.47 -10.43
C ILE A 140 27.95 26.79 -10.72
N PRO A 141 27.01 27.43 -11.43
CA PRO A 141 25.78 26.75 -11.84
C PRO A 141 26.12 25.64 -12.84
N PRO A 142 25.52 24.44 -12.73
CA PRO A 142 25.74 23.38 -13.72
C PRO A 142 25.36 23.84 -15.13
N THR A 143 26.31 23.74 -16.06
CA THR A 143 26.04 23.91 -17.49
C THR A 143 25.02 22.85 -17.91
N ILE A 144 23.88 23.29 -18.47
CA ILE A 144 22.83 22.39 -18.94
C ILE A 144 23.14 22.03 -20.41
N PRO A 145 23.64 20.81 -20.73
CA PRO A 145 23.64 20.32 -22.11
C PRO A 145 22.19 20.14 -22.58
N GLY A 146 21.94 20.39 -23.86
CA GLY A 146 20.59 20.34 -24.43
C GLY A 146 19.95 18.95 -24.30
N ASN A 147 18.67 18.93 -23.93
CA ASN A 147 17.80 17.76 -23.73
C ASN A 147 17.87 16.71 -24.87
N PRO A 148 18.18 15.45 -24.52
CA PRO A 148 17.29 14.31 -24.73
C PRO A 148 16.32 14.18 -23.55
N GLN A 149 15.16 13.55 -23.76
CA GLN A 149 14.22 13.27 -22.66
C GLN A 149 14.72 12.09 -21.79
N GLU A 150 15.65 12.36 -20.90
CA GLU A 150 15.89 11.46 -19.77
C GLU A 150 14.74 11.59 -18.76
N ASN A 151 13.99 10.50 -18.58
CA ASN A 151 13.06 10.35 -17.47
C ASN A 151 13.86 10.31 -16.17
N SER A 152 14.08 11.48 -15.56
CA SER A 152 14.87 11.71 -14.34
C SER A 152 14.20 11.16 -13.08
N THR A 153 13.93 9.86 -13.08
CA THR A 153 13.42 9.13 -11.93
C THR A 153 14.43 9.22 -10.78
N LEU A 154 13.92 9.45 -9.57
CA LEU A 154 14.76 9.74 -8.41
C LEU A 154 15.76 8.60 -8.15
N ARG A 155 17.04 8.98 -8.05
CA ARG A 155 18.21 8.09 -7.95
C ARG A 155 18.06 7.04 -6.84
N GLY A 156 17.65 5.82 -7.20
CA GLY A 156 17.90 4.63 -6.38
C GLY A 156 16.89 3.47 -6.45
N ASN A 157 15.61 3.69 -6.78
CA ASN A 157 14.57 2.69 -6.44
C ASN A 157 13.57 2.28 -7.55
N THR A 158 13.73 2.74 -8.80
CA THR A 158 12.81 2.39 -9.91
C THR A 158 12.96 0.99 -10.50
N LYS A 159 13.90 0.18 -10.00
CA LYS A 159 14.11 -1.22 -10.41
C LYS A 159 13.48 -2.26 -9.46
N LYS A 160 12.59 -1.85 -8.55
CA LYS A 160 11.91 -2.77 -7.63
C LYS A 160 10.44 -2.94 -7.99
N MET A 161 10.00 -4.19 -8.02
CA MET A 161 8.61 -4.60 -8.21
C MET A 161 8.00 -5.08 -6.89
N HIS A 162 6.68 -4.95 -6.78
CA HIS A 162 5.92 -5.38 -5.61
C HIS A 162 5.39 -6.81 -5.79
N MET A 163 5.64 -7.68 -4.81
CA MET A 163 5.09 -9.03 -4.78
C MET A 163 4.48 -9.31 -3.40
N ARG A 164 3.20 -9.71 -3.36
CA ARG A 164 2.53 -10.12 -2.13
C ARG A 164 2.49 -11.64 -2.05
N VAL A 165 3.15 -12.20 -1.05
CA VAL A 165 3.16 -13.63 -0.74
C VAL A 165 2.09 -13.94 0.30
N LEU A 166 1.47 -15.11 0.17
CA LEU A 166 0.48 -15.70 1.06
C LEU A 166 1.04 -17.04 1.58
N VAL A 167 1.19 -17.15 2.89
CA VAL A 167 1.38 -18.44 3.60
C VAL A 167 0.06 -18.79 4.26
N GLY A 168 -0.48 -19.97 3.98
CA GLY A 168 -1.76 -20.41 4.55
C GLY A 168 -1.72 -21.87 4.93
N ASN A 169 -2.62 -22.29 5.82
CA ASN A 169 -2.72 -23.68 6.23
C ASN A 169 -4.13 -24.26 6.14
N LEU A 170 -4.16 -25.57 5.92
CA LEU A 170 -5.33 -26.43 6.00
C LEU A 170 -5.11 -27.43 7.13
N ALA A 171 -6.11 -27.64 7.97
CA ALA A 171 -6.12 -28.68 8.99
C ALA A 171 -7.30 -29.63 8.78
N GLN A 172 -7.04 -30.92 8.99
CA GLN A 172 -8.03 -31.99 9.06
C GLN A 172 -7.83 -32.75 10.37
N ARG A 173 -8.89 -32.87 11.18
CA ARG A 173 -8.87 -33.73 12.37
C ARG A 173 -8.85 -35.20 11.95
N LEU A 174 -8.14 -36.03 12.71
CA LEU A 174 -8.13 -37.49 12.53
C LEU A 174 -9.15 -38.13 13.47
N ASP A 175 -9.92 -39.09 12.97
CA ASP A 175 -10.94 -39.80 13.75
C ASP A 175 -10.31 -40.70 14.83
N THR A 176 -9.12 -41.24 14.54
CA THR A 176 -8.26 -41.96 15.48
C THR A 176 -6.99 -41.16 15.76
N VAL A 177 -6.57 -41.16 17.02
CA VAL A 177 -5.25 -40.63 17.40
C VAL A 177 -4.20 -41.59 16.84
N GLY A 178 -3.25 -41.07 16.06
CA GLY A 178 -2.16 -41.89 15.51
C GLY A 178 -1.19 -42.36 16.59
N GLU A 179 -0.41 -43.39 16.28
CA GLU A 179 0.61 -43.96 17.19
C GLU A 179 1.59 -42.91 17.75
N ASP A 180 1.90 -41.87 16.96
CA ASP A 180 2.71 -40.70 17.35
C ASP A 180 1.98 -39.68 18.25
N GLY A 181 0.79 -39.98 18.77
CA GLY A 181 -0.07 -39.06 19.52
C GLY A 181 -0.70 -37.92 18.69
N ALA A 182 -0.57 -37.97 17.36
CA ALA A 182 -1.06 -36.91 16.47
C ALA A 182 -2.59 -36.96 16.31
N THR A 183 -3.24 -35.80 16.44
CA THR A 183 -4.70 -35.62 16.38
C THR A 183 -5.19 -34.95 15.10
N HIS A 184 -4.29 -34.30 14.34
CA HIS A 184 -4.60 -33.62 13.08
C HIS A 184 -3.55 -33.94 12.02
N LYS A 185 -3.99 -34.07 10.77
CA LYS A 185 -3.17 -33.94 9.58
C LYS A 185 -3.27 -32.50 9.08
N TRP A 186 -2.15 -31.87 8.75
CA TRP A 186 -2.13 -30.48 8.32
C TRP A 186 -1.18 -30.26 7.15
N MET A 187 -1.53 -29.28 6.32
CA MET A 187 -0.76 -28.83 5.16
C MET A 187 -0.55 -27.32 5.28
N VAL A 188 0.69 -26.86 5.13
CA VAL A 188 0.99 -25.45 4.87
C VAL A 188 1.35 -25.29 3.40
N TYR A 189 0.94 -24.17 2.80
CA TYR A 189 1.22 -23.81 1.41
C TYR A 189 1.71 -22.36 1.32
N VAL A 190 2.62 -22.10 0.39
CA VAL A 190 3.11 -20.76 0.05
C VAL A 190 2.76 -20.45 -1.40
N ARG A 191 2.08 -19.33 -1.63
CA ARG A 191 1.58 -18.89 -2.95
C ARG A 191 1.76 -17.39 -3.11
N SER A 192 1.65 -16.89 -4.33
CA SER A 192 1.37 -15.46 -4.55
C SER A 192 -0.09 -15.15 -4.20
N ALA A 193 -0.34 -13.93 -3.71
CA ALA A 193 -1.70 -13.44 -3.51
C ALA A 193 -2.37 -13.10 -4.87
N PRO A 194 -3.71 -13.15 -4.98
CA PRO A 194 -4.42 -12.82 -6.21
C PRO A 194 -4.04 -11.44 -6.75
N GLY A 195 -3.75 -11.36 -8.06
CA GLY A 195 -3.30 -10.12 -8.72
C GLY A 195 -1.83 -9.74 -8.48
N SER A 196 -1.02 -10.61 -7.85
CA SER A 196 0.42 -10.43 -7.71
C SER A 196 1.22 -11.36 -8.66
N LEU A 197 2.51 -11.07 -8.83
CA LEU A 197 3.43 -11.88 -9.63
C LEU A 197 3.50 -13.33 -9.12
N GLU A 198 3.67 -14.28 -10.02
CA GLU A 198 3.80 -15.70 -9.69
C GLU A 198 5.03 -15.96 -8.82
N ILE A 199 4.80 -16.58 -7.66
CA ILE A 199 5.88 -16.90 -6.71
C ILE A 199 6.96 -17.78 -7.34
N GLU A 200 6.56 -18.68 -8.25
CA GLU A 200 7.42 -19.64 -8.94
C GLU A 200 8.45 -18.97 -9.87
N GLN A 201 8.19 -17.75 -10.31
CA GLN A 201 9.12 -16.97 -11.12
C GLN A 201 10.26 -16.41 -10.26
N GLN A 202 9.98 -15.97 -9.03
CA GLN A 202 10.89 -15.17 -8.20
C GLN A 202 11.57 -15.95 -7.07
N VAL A 203 10.88 -16.95 -6.50
CA VAL A 203 11.41 -17.80 -5.43
C VAL A 203 12.18 -18.98 -6.03
N ALA A 204 13.38 -19.21 -5.53
CA ALA A 204 14.23 -20.36 -5.85
C ALA A 204 13.87 -21.57 -4.99
N SER A 205 13.66 -21.35 -3.68
CA SER A 205 13.27 -22.40 -2.73
C SER A 205 12.62 -21.80 -1.49
N VAL A 206 11.90 -22.64 -0.73
CA VAL A 206 11.26 -22.28 0.55
C VAL A 206 11.77 -23.21 1.64
N CYS A 207 12.24 -22.67 2.76
CA CYS A 207 12.62 -23.46 3.93
C CYS A 207 11.58 -23.31 5.06
N PHE A 208 11.09 -24.44 5.57
CA PHE A 208 10.11 -24.52 6.65
C PHE A 208 10.79 -24.96 7.95
N TYR A 209 10.81 -24.07 8.94
CA TYR A 209 11.36 -24.31 10.28
C TYR A 209 10.24 -24.69 11.25
N LEU A 210 10.09 -25.99 11.47
CA LEU A 210 9.08 -26.62 12.33
C LEU A 210 9.47 -26.53 13.81
N HIS A 211 8.49 -26.72 14.70
CA HIS A 211 8.71 -26.85 16.13
C HIS A 211 9.74 -27.97 16.45
N PRO A 212 10.63 -27.81 17.46
CA PRO A 212 11.68 -28.79 17.77
C PRO A 212 11.21 -30.24 18.03
N THR A 213 9.93 -30.46 18.34
CA THR A 213 9.31 -31.80 18.44
C THR A 213 9.43 -32.61 17.14
N TYR A 214 9.55 -31.96 15.97
CA TYR A 214 9.72 -32.63 14.68
C TYR A 214 11.17 -33.09 14.40
N LYS A 215 12.09 -33.00 15.35
CA LYS A 215 13.48 -33.45 15.19
C LYS A 215 13.58 -34.94 14.83
N PRO A 216 14.53 -35.36 13.97
CA PRO A 216 15.54 -34.54 13.31
C PRO A 216 15.01 -33.74 12.11
N HIS A 217 13.81 -34.06 11.61
CA HIS A 217 13.20 -33.49 10.41
C HIS A 217 12.48 -32.15 10.65
N ASN A 218 12.98 -31.32 11.57
CA ASN A 218 12.36 -30.05 11.95
C ASN A 218 12.74 -28.87 11.03
N ILE A 219 13.59 -29.11 10.02
CA ILE A 219 13.91 -28.15 8.96
C ILE A 219 13.64 -28.88 7.64
N VAL A 220 12.82 -28.29 6.76
CA VAL A 220 12.42 -28.92 5.49
C VAL A 220 12.49 -27.88 4.37
N THR A 221 13.34 -28.13 3.38
CA THR A 221 13.45 -27.25 2.19
C THR A 221 12.64 -27.83 1.04
N ALA A 222 11.75 -27.04 0.46
CA ALA A 222 11.08 -27.29 -0.81
C ALA A 222 11.84 -26.56 -1.94
N PRO A 223 12.63 -27.28 -2.78
CA PRO A 223 13.44 -26.67 -3.83
C PRO A 223 12.66 -26.32 -5.11
N TYR A 224 11.42 -26.78 -5.25
CA TYR A 224 10.58 -26.56 -6.44
C TYR A 224 9.13 -26.30 -6.02
N PRO A 225 8.33 -25.59 -6.85
CA PRO A 225 6.90 -25.50 -6.66
C PRO A 225 6.20 -26.86 -6.94
N PRO A 226 4.99 -27.09 -6.39
CA PRO A 226 4.23 -26.20 -5.51
C PRO A 226 4.79 -26.22 -4.08
N PHE A 227 5.16 -25.03 -3.56
CA PHE A 227 5.80 -24.87 -2.26
C PHE A 227 4.84 -25.23 -1.10
N THR A 228 4.83 -26.50 -0.72
CA THR A 228 3.88 -27.09 0.22
C THR A 228 4.57 -28.07 1.17
N LEU A 229 4.05 -28.19 2.38
CA LEU A 229 4.56 -29.12 3.39
C LEU A 229 3.40 -29.79 4.13
N ASN A 230 3.38 -31.12 4.12
CA ASN A 230 2.39 -31.96 4.79
C ASN A 230 2.99 -32.62 6.03
N ARG A 231 2.30 -32.54 7.17
CA ARG A 231 2.70 -33.17 8.45
C ARG A 231 1.48 -33.64 9.25
N ARG A 232 1.73 -34.42 10.31
CA ARG A 232 0.76 -34.79 11.34
C ARG A 232 1.21 -34.14 12.66
N GLY A 233 0.27 -33.75 13.52
CA GLY A 233 0.59 -33.12 14.80
C GLY A 233 -0.62 -32.98 15.72
N TRP A 234 -0.43 -32.36 16.88
CA TRP A 234 -1.47 -32.17 17.89
C TRP A 234 -1.59 -30.73 18.44
N GLY A 235 -0.59 -29.88 18.22
CA GLY A 235 -0.51 -28.53 18.78
C GLY A 235 -0.24 -27.45 17.74
N GLU A 236 -0.73 -26.25 18.03
CA GLU A 236 -0.50 -25.02 17.27
C GLU A 236 0.87 -24.42 17.59
N PHE A 237 1.56 -23.85 16.60
CA PHE A 237 2.88 -23.25 16.80
C PHE A 237 3.22 -22.20 15.72
N PRO A 238 4.09 -21.22 16.02
CA PRO A 238 4.66 -20.32 15.02
C PRO A 238 5.63 -21.08 14.10
N LEU A 239 5.24 -21.30 12.85
CA LEU A 239 6.09 -21.83 11.80
C LEU A 239 6.86 -20.67 11.15
N ARG A 240 8.20 -20.70 11.20
CA ARG A 240 9.02 -19.80 10.39
C ARG A 240 9.16 -20.38 8.99
N VAL A 241 8.88 -19.55 7.99
CA VAL A 241 8.95 -19.86 6.55
C VAL A 241 9.90 -18.86 5.91
N GLU A 242 11.03 -19.35 5.43
CA GLU A 242 12.10 -18.55 4.83
C GLU A 242 12.07 -18.71 3.31
N LEU A 243 11.95 -17.60 2.59
CA LEU A 243 11.90 -17.54 1.13
C LEU A 243 13.29 -17.21 0.57
N SER A 244 13.85 -18.10 -0.23
CA SER A 244 15.07 -17.84 -1.01
C SER A 244 14.71 -17.44 -2.43
N PHE A 245 15.34 -16.38 -2.97
CA PHE A 245 15.00 -15.82 -4.28
C PHE A 245 15.99 -16.23 -5.37
N LYS A 246 15.55 -16.25 -6.64
CA LYS A 246 16.43 -16.59 -7.78
C LYS A 246 17.45 -15.50 -8.08
N ASN A 247 17.07 -14.23 -7.93
CA ASN A 247 18.00 -13.11 -8.05
C ASN A 247 18.77 -12.89 -6.72
N ASN A 248 20.08 -13.10 -6.76
CA ASN A 248 21.01 -12.92 -5.64
C ASN A 248 21.04 -11.49 -5.02
N LEU A 249 20.49 -10.48 -5.70
CA LEU A 249 20.30 -9.13 -5.15
C LEU A 249 19.16 -9.06 -4.12
N ASN A 250 18.26 -10.04 -4.11
CA ASN A 250 17.17 -10.18 -3.15
C ASN A 250 17.64 -11.05 -1.99
N LYS A 251 17.81 -10.45 -0.81
CA LYS A 251 18.07 -11.20 0.43
C LYS A 251 16.90 -12.14 0.76
N PRO A 252 17.13 -13.31 1.37
CA PRO A 252 16.05 -14.16 1.87
C PRO A 252 15.10 -13.41 2.80
N ALA A 253 13.83 -13.81 2.79
CA ALA A 253 12.77 -13.14 3.56
C ALA A 253 12.00 -14.12 4.44
N ASP A 254 11.81 -13.75 5.71
CA ASP A 254 11.11 -14.56 6.71
C ASP A 254 9.64 -14.17 6.86
N ILE A 255 8.80 -15.19 7.02
CA ILE A 255 7.39 -15.09 7.44
C ILE A 255 7.21 -15.98 8.66
N ILE A 256 6.61 -15.47 9.73
CA ILE A 256 6.12 -16.29 10.84
C ILE A 256 4.63 -16.50 10.63
N HIS A 257 4.23 -17.74 10.39
CA HIS A 257 2.85 -18.15 10.18
C HIS A 257 2.40 -19.03 11.35
N ASN A 258 1.37 -18.61 12.08
CA ASN A 258 0.85 -19.38 13.20
C ASN A 258 -0.05 -20.51 12.68
N ILE A 259 0.45 -21.74 12.77
CA ILE A 259 -0.29 -22.96 12.39
C ILE A 259 -1.49 -23.11 13.32
N ASN A 260 -2.68 -22.95 12.74
CA ASN A 260 -3.97 -23.11 13.42
C ASN A 260 -4.56 -24.49 13.08
N LEU A 261 -4.90 -25.30 14.10
CA LEU A 261 -5.44 -26.65 13.96
C LEU A 261 -6.96 -26.74 14.22
N ASN A 262 -7.64 -25.59 14.45
CA ASN A 262 -9.08 -25.51 14.63
C ASN A 262 -9.83 -25.73 13.30
N GLY A 263 -9.79 -26.97 12.80
CA GLY A 263 -10.77 -27.46 11.86
C GLY A 263 -12.11 -27.71 12.53
N SER A 264 -13.20 -27.60 11.77
CA SER A 264 -14.50 -28.06 12.24
C SER A 264 -14.43 -29.54 12.63
N ILE A 265 -15.19 -29.94 13.65
CA ILE A 265 -15.31 -31.35 14.10
C ILE A 265 -15.77 -32.26 12.94
N SER A 266 -16.41 -31.69 11.91
CA SER A 266 -16.97 -32.33 10.71
C SER A 266 -15.97 -33.01 9.75
N GLY A 267 -14.72 -33.27 10.12
CA GLY A 267 -13.75 -34.05 9.33
C GLY A 267 -13.27 -33.44 7.99
N HIS A 268 -13.87 -32.34 7.52
CA HIS A 268 -13.46 -31.63 6.31
C HIS A 268 -12.23 -30.72 6.53
N HIS A 269 -11.41 -30.57 5.48
CA HIS A 269 -10.27 -29.66 5.48
C HIS A 269 -10.74 -28.21 5.65
N THR A 270 -10.49 -27.61 6.81
CA THR A 270 -10.85 -26.21 7.08
C THR A 270 -9.63 -25.32 6.81
N ARG A 271 -9.83 -24.21 6.08
CA ARG A 271 -8.82 -23.14 5.94
C ARG A 271 -8.82 -22.31 7.22
N SER A 272 -7.80 -22.48 8.06
CA SER A 272 -7.81 -22.01 9.44
C SER A 272 -7.05 -20.70 9.66
N SER A 273 -5.90 -20.47 9.02
CA SER A 273 -5.24 -19.16 9.00
C SER A 273 -4.51 -18.86 7.68
N GLU A 274 -4.32 -17.57 7.41
CA GLU A 274 -3.47 -17.05 6.32
C GLU A 274 -2.60 -15.91 6.87
N THR A 275 -1.42 -15.74 6.29
CA THR A 275 -0.45 -14.72 6.66
C THR A 275 0.16 -14.14 5.39
N TYR A 276 0.15 -12.81 5.28
CA TYR A 276 0.55 -12.09 4.08
C TYR A 276 1.85 -11.34 4.31
N LEU A 277 2.77 -11.38 3.33
CA LEU A 277 3.99 -10.58 3.33
C LEU A 277 4.10 -9.78 2.02
N ASP A 278 4.30 -8.47 2.15
CA ASP A 278 4.58 -7.57 1.02
C ASP A 278 6.11 -7.45 0.81
N LEU A 279 6.57 -7.75 -0.39
CA LEU A 279 7.98 -7.77 -0.78
C LEU A 279 8.27 -6.76 -1.88
N TRP A 280 9.43 -6.11 -1.77
CA TRP A 280 9.98 -5.19 -2.77
C TRP A 280 11.27 -5.77 -3.35
N LEU A 281 11.09 -6.59 -4.39
CA LEU A 281 12.14 -7.38 -5.02
C LEU A 281 12.70 -6.66 -6.25
N TYR A 282 13.98 -6.86 -6.54
CA TYR A 282 14.49 -6.67 -7.89
C TYR A 282 13.94 -7.80 -8.78
N PRO A 283 13.54 -7.54 -10.04
CA PRO A 283 13.22 -8.60 -10.99
C PRO A 283 14.45 -9.47 -11.23
N ASN A 284 14.25 -10.72 -11.62
CA ASN A 284 15.33 -11.49 -12.23
C ASN A 284 15.88 -10.73 -13.44
N GLY A 285 17.21 -10.68 -13.58
CA GLY A 285 17.81 -10.21 -14.83
C GLY A 285 17.63 -11.25 -15.94
N GLU A 286 17.56 -10.76 -17.17
CA GLU A 286 17.95 -11.52 -18.36
C GLU A 286 19.49 -11.70 -18.39
#